data_AF-A0A1M7FVC8-F1
#
_entry.id   AF-A0A1M7FVC8-F1
#
_cell.length_a   1.000
_cell.length_b   1.000
_cell.length_c   1.000
_cell.angle_alpha   90.00
_cell.angle_beta   90.00
_cell.angle_gamma   90.00
#
_symmetry.space_group_name_H-M   'P 1'
#
loop_
_entity.id
_entity.type
_entity.pdbx_description
1 polymer ?
#
loop_
_entity_poly.entity_id
_entity_poly.type
_entity_poly.pdbx_seq_one_letter_code
_entity_poly.pdbx_strand_id
1 'polypeptide(L)' 'MTQDERWMTKYNEVVEFIESNHRNPSKHRIEEHDMLNWLKANRKRMNAGELKPERVELFNRLLAMCEQHKHINQWK' A
#
# COMPACT_ATOMS: atom_id res chain seq x y z
N MET A 1 16.53 -14.04 2.00
CA MET A 1 15.74 -12.84 1.70
C MET A 1 15.97 -11.77 2.78
N THR A 2 16.55 -10.64 2.42
CA THR A 2 16.85 -9.49 3.30
C THR A 2 15.56 -8.72 3.67
N GLN A 3 15.67 -7.79 4.62
CA GLN A 3 14.54 -6.90 4.96
C GLN A 3 14.15 -5.99 3.78
N ASP A 4 15.14 -5.57 2.98
CA ASP A 4 14.92 -4.72 1.81
C ASP A 4 14.21 -5.50 0.70
N GLU A 5 14.63 -6.74 0.43
CA GLU A 5 13.94 -7.62 -0.50
C GLU A 5 12.50 -7.89 -0.07
N ARG A 6 12.26 -8.24 1.21
CA ARG A 6 10.89 -8.45 1.74
C ARG A 6 9.99 -7.23 1.55
N TRP A 7 10.55 -6.04 1.79
CA TRP A 7 9.79 -4.80 1.63
C TRP A 7 9.45 -4.55 0.17
N MET A 8 10.41 -4.74 -0.75
CA MET A 8 10.19 -4.60 -2.19
C MET A 8 9.21 -5.63 -2.74
N THR A 9 9.27 -6.89 -2.29
CA THR A 9 8.30 -7.92 -2.67
C THR A 9 6.89 -7.49 -2.30
N LYS A 10 6.67 -7.03 -1.06
CA LYS A 10 5.33 -6.63 -0.61
C LYS A 10 4.87 -5.32 -1.25
N TYR A 11 5.79 -4.40 -1.54
CA TYR A 11 5.50 -3.21 -2.32
C TYR A 11 4.98 -3.57 -3.72
N ASN A 12 5.71 -4.43 -4.44
CA ASN A 12 5.32 -4.88 -5.78
C ASN A 12 3.97 -5.61 -5.76
N GLU A 13 3.74 -6.48 -4.78
CA GLU A 13 2.46 -7.20 -4.62
C GLU A 13 1.27 -6.22 -4.51
N VAL A 14 1.42 -5.13 -3.73
CA VAL A 14 0.35 -4.13 -3.60
C VAL A 14 0.19 -3.30 -4.87
N VAL A 15 1.28 -2.94 -5.54
CA VAL A 15 1.24 -2.21 -6.83
C VAL A 15 0.51 -3.04 -7.88
N GLU A 16 0.93 -4.29 -8.09
CA GLU A 16 0.32 -5.22 -9.03
C GLU A 16 -1.17 -5.43 -8.74
N PHE A 17 -1.54 -5.54 -7.45
CA PHE A 17 -2.92 -5.66 -7.05
C PHE A 17 -3.75 -4.43 -7.47
N ILE A 18 -3.27 -3.22 -7.19
CA ILE A 18 -3.98 -1.97 -7.52
C ILE A 18 -4.10 -1.81 -9.04
N GLU A 19 -3.02 -2.07 -9.78
CA GLU A 19 -3.01 -1.96 -11.24
C GLU A 19 -3.95 -2.98 -11.89
N SER A 20 -3.98 -4.23 -11.40
CA SER A 20 -4.80 -5.30 -11.99
C SER A 20 -6.27 -5.19 -11.62
N ASN A 21 -6.59 -4.69 -10.42
CA ASN A 21 -7.97 -4.62 -9.91
C ASN A 21 -8.60 -3.24 -10.02
N HIS A 22 -7.81 -2.21 -10.33
CA HIS A 22 -8.22 -0.80 -10.34
C HIS A 22 -8.93 -0.34 -9.06
N ARG A 23 -8.51 -0.89 -7.91
CA ARG A 23 -9.03 -0.54 -6.58
C ARG A 23 -8.00 -0.85 -5.49
N ASN A 24 -8.22 -0.27 -4.32
CA ASN A 24 -7.42 -0.55 -3.14
C ASN A 24 -7.76 -1.90 -2.47
N PRO A 25 -6.81 -2.51 -1.75
CA PRO A 25 -7.07 -3.65 -0.87
C PRO A 25 -8.18 -3.33 0.15
N SER A 26 -9.10 -4.27 0.32
CA SER A 26 -10.31 -4.13 1.12
C SER A 26 -10.22 -4.89 2.43
N LYS A 27 -10.83 -4.33 3.48
CA LYS A 27 -11.01 -5.03 4.76
C LYS A 27 -12.03 -6.17 4.67
N HIS A 28 -12.81 -6.24 3.59
CA HIS A 28 -13.90 -7.21 3.44
C HIS A 28 -13.45 -8.54 2.81
N ARG A 29 -12.18 -8.66 2.40
CA ARG A 29 -11.61 -9.85 1.77
C ARG A 29 -10.35 -10.26 2.53
N ILE A 30 -10.33 -11.48 3.07
CA ILE A 30 -9.28 -11.93 3.99
C ILE A 30 -7.93 -11.98 3.29
N GLU A 31 -7.92 -12.36 2.00
CA GLU A 31 -6.74 -12.42 1.15
C GLU A 31 -6.08 -11.04 0.97
N GLU A 32 -6.82 -9.96 1.20
CA GLU A 32 -6.36 -8.58 1.03
C GLU A 32 -5.91 -7.94 2.36
N HIS A 33 -6.13 -8.63 3.50
CA HIS A 33 -5.81 -8.10 4.82
C HIS A 33 -4.32 -7.84 4.97
N ASP A 34 -3.47 -8.71 4.45
CA ASP A 34 -2.02 -8.55 4.54
C ASP A 34 -1.55 -7.29 3.80
N MET A 35 -2.05 -7.06 2.59
CA MET A 35 -1.76 -5.84 1.82
C MET A 35 -2.28 -4.59 2.53
N LEU A 36 -3.51 -4.63 3.03
CA LEU A 36 -4.12 -3.53 3.76
C LEU A 36 -3.34 -3.19 5.05
N ASN A 37 -2.96 -4.21 5.81
CA ASN A 37 -2.20 -4.05 7.05
C ASN A 37 -0.78 -3.55 6.78
N TRP A 38 -0.15 -4.01 5.71
CA TRP A 38 1.15 -3.52 5.27
C TRP A 38 1.10 -2.02 4.90
N LEU A 39 0.07 -1.58 4.16
CA LEU A 39 -0.16 -0.17 3.85
C LEU A 39 -0.29 0.67 5.14
N LYS A 40 -1.12 0.21 6.09
CA LYS A 40 -1.31 0.91 7.38
C LYS A 40 -0.01 1.00 8.18
N ALA A 41 0.75 -0.09 8.26
CA ALA A 41 1.99 -0.15 9.01
C ALA A 41 3.06 0.79 8.41
N ASN A 42 3.20 0.81 7.08
CA ASN A 42 4.16 1.71 6.42
C ASN A 42 3.75 3.18 6.51
N ARG A 43 2.45 3.49 6.42
CA ARG A 43 1.97 4.86 6.66
C ARG A 43 2.26 5.31 8.10
N LYS A 44 2.05 4.45 9.09
CA LYS A 44 2.39 4.76 10.49
C LYS A 44 3.88 5.04 10.66
N ARG A 45 4.75 4.19 10.09
CA ARG A 45 6.21 4.34 10.14
C ARG A 45 6.70 5.59 9.41
N MET A 46 6.12 5.90 8.25
CA MET A 46 6.44 7.11 7.50
C MET A 46 6.09 8.36 8.33
N ASN A 47 4.90 8.39 8.94
CA ASN A 47 4.49 9.51 9.79
C ASN A 47 5.34 9.65 11.05
N ALA A 48 5.92 8.56 11.55
CA ALA A 48 6.86 8.57 12.68
C ALA A 48 8.31 8.90 12.27
N GLY A 49 8.60 9.07 10.97
CA GLY A 49 9.97 9.27 10.49
C GLY A 49 10.87 8.02 10.56
N GLU A 50 10.28 6.83 10.75
CA GLU A 50 11.00 5.56 10.91
C GLU A 50 11.20 4.81 9.58
N LEU A 51 10.56 5.29 8.50
CA LEU A 51 10.69 4.69 7.18
C LEU A 51 11.96 5.21 6.51
N LYS A 52 12.79 4.30 5.97
CA LYS A 52 14.02 4.66 5.22
C LYS A 52 13.69 5.70 4.12
N PRO A 53 14.53 6.71 3.87
CA PRO A 53 14.26 7.76 2.89
C PRO A 53 13.89 7.24 1.49
N GLU A 54 14.62 6.24 0.99
CA GLU A 54 14.34 5.59 -0.30
C GLU A 54 12.93 4.97 -0.37
N ARG A 55 12.47 4.40 0.76
CA ARG A 55 11.14 3.81 0.87
C ARG A 55 10.04 4.85 1.02
N VAL A 56 10.34 6.03 1.57
CA VAL A 56 9.38 7.13 1.66
C VAL A 56 8.98 7.59 0.26
N GLU A 57 9.94 7.74 -0.64
CA GLU A 57 9.65 8.15 -2.02
C GLU A 57 8.75 7.12 -2.74
N LEU A 58 9.12 5.84 -2.68
CA LEU A 58 8.33 4.75 -3.26
C LEU A 58 6.93 4.68 -2.64
N PHE A 59 6.84 4.77 -1.31
CA PHE A 59 5.57 4.69 -0.61
C PHE A 59 4.66 5.89 -0.92
N ASN A 60 5.20 7.09 -1.11
CA ASN A 60 4.43 8.26 -1.55
C ASN A 60 3.83 8.05 -2.95
N ARG A 61 4.58 7.45 -3.88
CA ARG A 61 4.04 7.09 -5.21
C ARG A 61 2.89 6.10 -5.09
N LEU A 62 3.05 5.07 -4.25
CA LEU A 62 1.98 4.12 -3.97
C LEU A 62 0.76 4.78 -3.32
N LEU A 63 0.94 5.73 -2.40
CA LEU A 63 -0.16 6.48 -1.81
C LEU A 63 -0.92 7.32 -2.83
N ALA A 64 -0.23 7.91 -3.81
CA ALA A 64 -0.86 8.62 -4.92
C ALA A 64 -1.68 7.66 -5.81
N MET A 65 -1.16 6.46 -6.11
CA MET A 65 -1.93 5.42 -6.82
C MET A 65 -3.18 5.01 -6.04
N CYS A 66 -3.05 4.83 -4.72
CA CYS A 66 -4.19 4.53 -3.86
C CYS A 66 -5.26 5.63 -3.87
N GLU A 67 -4.84 6.89 -3.94
CA GLU A 67 -5.74 8.06 -4.03
C GLU A 67 -6.54 8.03 -5.33
N GLN A 68 -5.88 7.78 -6.46
CA GLN A 68 -6.50 7.67 -7.77
C GLN A 68 -7.56 6.56 -7.84
N HIS A 69 -7.30 5.43 -7.16
CA HIS A 69 -8.18 4.26 -7.14
C HIS A 69 -9.03 4.18 -5.86
N LYS A 70 -9.27 5.32 -5.20
CA LYS A 70 -10.17 5.35 -4.03
C LYS A 70 -11.59 4.98 -4.45
N HIS A 71 -12.19 4.11 -3.65
CA HIS A 71 -13.61 3.83 -3.76
C HIS A 71 -14.41 5.07 -3.34
N ILE A 72 -15.09 5.70 -4.31
CA ILE A 72 -16.02 6.80 -4.05
C ILE A 72 -17.37 6.18 -3.68
N ASN A 73 -17.85 6.43 -2.46
CA ASN A 73 -19.17 5.97 -2.06
C ASN A 73 -20.24 6.72 -2.86
N GLN A 74 -21.04 6.01 -3.64
CA GLN A 74 -21.94 6.60 -4.64
C GLN A 74 -23.31 7.02 -4.08
N TRP A 75 -23.57 6.77 -2.79
CA TRP A 75 -24.82 7.16 -2.13
C TRP A 75 -24.76 8.64 -1.73
N LYS A 76 -25.51 9.48 -2.44
CA LYS A 76 -25.85 10.87 -2.09
C LYS A 76 -27.33 10.98 -1.78
#